data_AF-A0A3D2SBH2-F1
#
_entry.id   AF-A0A3D2SBH2-F1
#
_cell.length_a   1.000
_cell.length_b   1.000
_cell.length_c   1.000
_cell.angle_alpha   90.00
_cell.angle_beta   90.00
_cell.angle_gamma   90.00
#
_symmetry.space_group_name_H-M   'P 1'
#
loop_
_entity.id
_entity.type
_entity.pdbx_description
1 polymer ?
#
loop_
_entity_poly.entity_id
_entity_poly.type
_entity_poly.pdbx_seq_one_letter_code
_entity_poly.pdbx_strand_id
1 'polypeptide(L)'
;MPAVVIGGNDVLTSAGGISDPGGLGNGYWNRWYLAATKHFNLYGELGVHAAYVYNDRLDYPLNGVALGVNWSPRFHAPLNVMAEYDSRRLNCGLSYRIWKDHINIVTELTECKYPSVGVYFKVHLK
;
A
#
# COMPACT_ATOMS: atom_id res chain seq x y z
N MET A 1 -7.66 10.42 -10.55
CA MET A 1 -8.59 9.44 -11.15
C MET A 1 -8.79 8.31 -10.15
N PRO A 2 -10.00 7.76 -9.97
CA PRO A 2 -10.18 6.58 -9.12
C PRO A 2 -9.63 5.33 -9.81
N ALA A 3 -9.04 4.43 -9.05
CA ALA A 3 -8.62 3.12 -9.54
C ALA A 3 -9.02 2.04 -8.53
N VAL A 4 -9.43 0.88 -9.04
CA VAL A 4 -9.80 -0.28 -8.24
C VAL A 4 -9.12 -1.50 -8.84
N VAL A 5 -8.53 -2.34 -7.99
CA VAL A 5 -7.84 -3.56 -8.36
C VAL A 5 -8.38 -4.70 -7.50
N ILE A 6 -8.65 -5.83 -8.15
CA ILE A 6 -9.02 -7.09 -7.51
C ILE A 6 -8.03 -8.14 -7.97
N GLY A 7 -7.53 -8.96 -7.06
CA GLY A 7 -6.66 -10.08 -7.40
C GLY A 7 -6.78 -11.22 -6.42
N GLY A 8 -6.31 -12.39 -6.84
CA GLY A 8 -6.27 -13.60 -6.04
C GLY A 8 -5.01 -14.41 -6.33
N ASN A 9 -4.61 -15.29 -5.41
CA ASN A 9 -3.43 -16.13 -5.58
C ASN A 9 -3.73 -17.46 -6.27
N ASP A 10 -2.77 -17.88 -7.10
CA ASP A 10 -2.68 -19.22 -7.71
C ASP A 10 -3.98 -19.72 -8.39
N VAL A 11 -4.42 -18.94 -9.39
CA VAL A 11 -5.67 -19.16 -10.14
C VAL A 11 -5.57 -20.32 -11.15
N LEU A 12 -4.37 -20.71 -11.58
CA LEU A 12 -4.14 -21.58 -12.75
C LEU A 12 -3.15 -22.75 -12.56
N THR A 13 -2.46 -22.91 -11.43
CA THR A 13 -1.44 -23.97 -11.27
C THR A 13 -2.03 -25.24 -10.63
N SER A 14 -2.89 -25.94 -11.36
CA SER A 14 -3.39 -27.26 -10.93
C SER A 14 -2.68 -28.39 -11.69
N ALA A 15 -1.64 -28.97 -11.09
CA ALA A 15 -1.01 -30.20 -11.60
C ALA A 15 -1.71 -31.49 -11.10
N GLY A 16 -2.92 -31.40 -10.53
CA GLY A 16 -3.58 -32.62 -10.01
C GLY A 16 -4.85 -32.47 -9.16
N GLY A 17 -5.66 -31.43 -9.33
CA GLY A 17 -6.98 -31.33 -8.70
C GLY A 17 -7.23 -30.05 -7.88
N ILE A 18 -8.51 -29.72 -7.70
CA ILE A 18 -8.99 -28.64 -6.84
C ILE A 18 -8.80 -29.12 -5.39
N SER A 19 -7.73 -28.70 -4.73
CA SER A 19 -7.51 -29.02 -3.31
C SER A 19 -8.20 -28.01 -2.39
N ASP A 20 -8.53 -28.46 -1.18
CA ASP A 20 -9.18 -27.72 -0.10
C ASP A 20 -8.57 -26.31 0.14
N PRO A 21 -9.34 -25.22 -0.02
CA PRO A 21 -8.89 -23.84 0.22
C PRO A 21 -8.37 -23.60 1.65
N GLY A 22 -8.86 -24.39 2.62
CA GLY A 22 -8.51 -24.26 4.04
C GLY A 22 -7.35 -25.15 4.50
N GLY A 23 -6.91 -26.14 3.70
CA GLY A 23 -5.98 -27.16 4.17
C GLY A 23 -4.57 -26.67 4.52
N LEU A 24 -3.87 -27.40 5.39
CA LEU A 24 -2.44 -27.19 5.78
C LEU A 24 -1.43 -27.39 4.62
N GLY A 25 -1.90 -27.57 3.39
CA GLY A 25 -1.10 -27.82 2.19
C GLY A 25 -0.83 -26.55 1.37
N ASN A 26 -0.67 -26.68 0.05
CA ASN A 26 -0.27 -25.58 -0.83
C ASN A 26 -1.25 -24.38 -0.81
N GLY A 27 -2.52 -24.59 -0.42
CA GLY A 27 -3.50 -23.54 -0.17
C GLY A 27 -3.73 -22.68 -1.41
N TYR A 28 -4.38 -23.27 -2.41
CA TYR A 28 -4.79 -22.62 -3.66
C TYR A 28 -6.10 -21.86 -3.44
N TRP A 29 -6.37 -20.80 -4.23
CA TRP A 29 -7.65 -20.06 -4.20
C TRP A 29 -8.07 -19.47 -2.84
N ASN A 30 -7.12 -19.30 -1.92
CA ASN A 30 -7.43 -18.94 -0.53
C ASN A 30 -7.29 -17.47 -0.21
N ARG A 31 -6.58 -16.67 -1.02
CA ARG A 31 -6.33 -15.26 -0.74
C ARG A 31 -6.87 -14.38 -1.86
N TRP A 32 -7.73 -13.44 -1.47
CA TRP A 32 -8.27 -12.40 -2.33
C TRP A 32 -7.89 -11.04 -1.77
N TYR A 33 -7.60 -10.08 -2.64
CA TYR A 33 -7.41 -8.70 -2.23
C TYR A 33 -8.20 -7.76 -3.12
N LEU A 34 -8.76 -6.72 -2.48
CA LEU A 34 -9.42 -5.60 -3.11
C LEU A 34 -8.65 -4.35 -2.70
N ALA A 35 -8.21 -3.53 -3.64
CA ALA A 35 -7.60 -2.24 -3.39
C ALA A 35 -8.30 -1.16 -4.20
N ALA A 36 -8.60 -0.03 -3.56
CA ALA A 36 -9.25 1.12 -4.17
C ALA A 36 -8.47 2.38 -3.79
N THR A 37 -8.26 3.25 -4.77
CA THR A 37 -7.61 4.55 -4.58
C THR A 37 -8.41 5.65 -5.25
N LYS A 38 -8.42 6.83 -4.64
CA LYS A 38 -9.01 8.04 -5.22
C LYS A 38 -8.25 9.27 -4.77
N HIS A 39 -7.95 10.13 -5.75
CA HIS A 39 -7.30 11.42 -5.53
C HIS A 39 -8.30 12.56 -5.70
N PHE A 40 -8.24 13.52 -4.79
CA PHE A 40 -9.07 14.72 -4.73
C PHE A 40 -8.16 15.96 -4.77
N ASN A 41 -8.68 17.05 -5.32
CA ASN A 41 -8.00 18.34 -5.27
C ASN A 41 -8.63 19.19 -4.16
N LEU A 42 -8.10 19.07 -2.94
CA LEU A 42 -8.55 19.80 -1.76
C LEU A 42 -7.37 20.60 -1.19
N TYR A 43 -7.25 21.86 -1.62
CA TYR A 43 -6.12 22.75 -1.29
C TYR A 43 -4.72 22.13 -1.56
N GLY A 44 -4.66 21.25 -2.54
CA GLY A 44 -3.56 20.33 -2.77
C GLY A 44 -4.09 19.00 -3.29
N GLU A 45 -3.19 18.06 -3.58
CA GLU A 45 -3.57 16.71 -4.00
C GLU A 45 -3.71 15.82 -2.75
N LEU A 46 -4.94 15.43 -2.43
CA LEU A 46 -5.27 14.48 -1.37
C LEU A 46 -5.59 13.13 -1.99
N GLY A 47 -4.70 12.15 -1.85
CA GLY A 47 -4.97 10.75 -2.20
C GLY A 47 -5.45 9.96 -0.99
N VAL A 48 -6.46 9.12 -1.21
CA VAL A 48 -6.99 8.18 -0.23
C VAL A 48 -6.96 6.79 -0.86
N HIS A 49 -6.48 5.83 -0.09
CA HIS A 49 -6.26 4.44 -0.48
C HIS A 49 -6.89 3.54 0.57
N ALA A 50 -7.58 2.50 0.14
CA ALA A 50 -8.14 1.47 1.00
C ALA A 50 -7.91 0.11 0.36
N ALA A 51 -7.44 -0.85 1.13
CA ALA A 51 -7.25 -2.21 0.72
C ALA A 51 -7.84 -3.16 1.76
N TYR A 52 -8.34 -4.29 1.30
CA TYR A 52 -8.80 -5.38 2.13
C TYR A 52 -8.25 -6.68 1.58
N VAL A 53 -7.64 -7.46 2.46
CA VAL A 53 -7.19 -8.82 2.16
C VAL A 53 -8.09 -9.79 2.89
N TYR A 54 -8.61 -10.75 2.16
CA TYR A 54 -9.36 -11.89 2.64
C TYR A 54 -8.52 -13.16 2.43
N ASN A 55 -8.42 -14.00 3.45
CA ASN A 55 -7.65 -15.24 3.44
C ASN A 55 -8.36 -16.35 4.25
N ASP A 56 -8.68 -17.46 3.57
CA ASP A 56 -9.38 -18.63 4.13
C ASP A 56 -8.45 -19.76 4.63
N ARG A 57 -7.15 -19.51 4.73
CA ARG A 57 -6.19 -20.47 5.32
C ARG A 57 -6.49 -20.78 6.78
N LEU A 58 -6.51 -22.08 7.15
CA LEU A 58 -6.65 -22.52 8.55
C LEU A 58 -5.41 -22.25 9.41
N ASP A 59 -4.20 -22.22 8.83
CA ASP A 59 -2.95 -21.98 9.55
C ASP A 59 -2.64 -20.49 9.74
N TYR A 60 -3.09 -19.62 8.84
CA TYR A 60 -2.85 -18.18 8.92
C TYR A 60 -3.93 -17.33 8.23
N PRO A 61 -5.12 -17.16 8.84
CA PRO A 61 -6.18 -16.30 8.32
C PRO A 61 -5.79 -14.83 8.51
N LEU A 62 -5.03 -14.29 7.55
CA LEU A 62 -4.72 -12.86 7.50
C LEU A 62 -5.86 -12.12 6.80
N ASN A 63 -6.88 -11.77 7.59
CA ASN A 63 -7.96 -10.89 7.19
C ASN A 63 -7.70 -9.49 7.75
N GLY A 64 -7.52 -8.51 6.88
CA GLY A 64 -7.08 -7.18 7.31
C GLY A 64 -7.48 -6.07 6.35
N VAL A 65 -7.91 -4.94 6.93
CA VAL A 65 -8.08 -3.67 6.23
C VAL A 65 -6.77 -2.88 6.34
N ALA A 66 -6.28 -2.40 5.21
CA ALA A 66 -5.24 -1.39 5.14
C ALA A 66 -5.85 -0.08 4.60
N LEU A 67 -5.56 1.05 5.24
CA LEU A 67 -6.00 2.37 4.80
C LEU A 67 -4.78 3.28 4.67
N GLY A 68 -4.72 4.08 3.62
CA GLY A 68 -3.64 5.02 3.38
C GLY A 68 -4.20 6.37 2.98
N VAL A 69 -3.55 7.44 3.42
CA VAL A 69 -3.81 8.80 2.95
C VAL A 69 -2.50 9.48 2.62
N ASN A 70 -2.51 10.31 1.58
CA ASN A 70 -1.38 11.17 1.24
C ASN A 70 -1.88 12.56 0.85
N TRP A 71 -1.16 13.60 1.24
CA TRP A 71 -1.53 14.97 0.95
C TRP A 71 -0.33 15.80 0.53
N SER A 72 -0.42 16.36 -0.68
CA SER A 72 0.56 17.29 -1.24
C SER A 72 -0.06 18.70 -1.33
N PRO A 73 0.25 19.61 -0.39
CA PRO A 73 -0.37 20.93 -0.34
C PRO A 73 -0.05 21.77 -1.59
N ARG A 74 -1.03 22.54 -2.08
CA ARG A 74 -0.86 23.40 -3.25
C ARG A 74 0.19 24.50 -3.04
N PHE A 75 0.29 25.04 -1.83
CA PHE A 75 1.26 26.09 -1.50
C PHE A 75 2.70 25.56 -1.42
N HIS A 76 2.89 24.23 -1.28
CA HIS A 76 4.20 23.63 -1.15
C HIS A 76 4.24 22.23 -1.76
N ALA A 77 4.16 22.20 -3.09
CA ALA A 77 4.14 20.97 -3.89
C ALA A 77 5.33 20.00 -3.66
N PRO A 78 6.55 20.44 -3.27
CA PRO A 78 7.63 19.51 -2.95
C PRO A 78 7.36 18.59 -1.76
N LEU A 79 6.46 18.99 -0.85
CA LEU A 79 6.11 18.22 0.34
C LEU A 79 4.92 17.29 0.05
N ASN A 80 5.00 16.07 0.54
CA ASN A 80 3.90 15.13 0.57
C ASN A 80 3.87 14.42 1.92
N VAL A 81 2.79 14.59 2.67
CA VAL A 81 2.57 13.96 3.97
C VAL A 81 1.75 12.69 3.76
N MET A 82 2.10 11.61 4.43
CA MET A 82 1.43 10.32 4.31
C MET A 82 1.11 9.72 5.68
N ALA A 83 0.03 8.96 5.76
CA ALA A 83 -0.30 8.13 6.90
C ALA A 83 -0.95 6.84 6.42
N GLU A 84 -0.58 5.72 7.02
CA GLU A 84 -1.04 4.40 6.66
C GLU A 84 -1.43 3.62 7.91
N TYR A 85 -2.55 2.93 7.85
CA TYR A 85 -3.05 2.03 8.87
C TYR A 85 -3.12 0.63 8.30
N ASP A 86 -2.29 -0.28 8.78
CA ASP A 86 -2.25 -1.68 8.34
C ASP A 86 -2.76 -2.60 9.46
N SER A 87 -4.10 -2.60 9.68
CA SER A 87 -4.91 -3.41 10.61
C SER A 87 -4.51 -3.52 12.10
N ARG A 88 -3.28 -3.16 12.44
CA ARG A 88 -2.56 -3.37 13.69
C ARG A 88 -1.67 -2.19 14.02
N ARG A 89 -1.16 -1.50 12.99
CA ARG A 89 -0.17 -0.42 13.13
C ARG A 89 -0.59 0.79 12.32
N LEU A 90 -0.33 1.97 12.90
CA LEU A 90 -0.46 3.26 12.22
C LEU A 90 0.96 3.79 11.96
N ASN A 91 1.30 3.96 10.70
CA ASN A 91 2.54 4.56 10.26
C ASN A 91 2.26 5.97 9.74
N CYS A 92 3.18 6.89 9.99
CA CYS A 92 3.08 8.26 9.49
C CYS A 92 4.41 8.62 8.82
N GLY A 93 4.37 9.37 7.74
CA GLY A 93 5.57 9.78 7.06
C GLY A 93 5.41 11.08 6.31
N LEU A 94 6.52 11.56 5.79
CA LEU A 94 6.54 12.66 4.83
C LEU A 94 7.64 12.41 3.82
N SER A 95 7.45 12.95 2.64
CA SER A 95 8.45 12.95 1.59
C SER A 95 8.64 14.37 1.06
N TYR A 96 9.88 14.69 0.74
CA TYR A 96 10.30 16.00 0.27
C TYR A 96 11.12 15.86 -1.01
N ARG A 97 10.70 16.56 -2.05
CA ARG A 97 11.32 16.51 -3.38
C ARG A 97 12.26 17.70 -3.57
N ILE A 98 13.53 17.42 -3.83
CA ILE A 98 14.57 18.43 -4.06
C ILE A 98 14.96 18.40 -5.55
N TRP A 99 15.27 19.57 -6.08
CA TRP A 99 15.82 19.75 -7.43
C TRP A 99 14.97 19.07 -8.53
N LYS A 100 13.68 19.41 -8.62
CA LYS A 100 12.77 18.84 -9.64
C LYS A 100 12.75 17.30 -9.63
N ASP A 101 12.62 16.71 -8.44
CA ASP A 101 12.48 15.25 -8.23
C ASP A 101 13.75 14.42 -8.51
N HIS A 102 14.93 15.05 -8.65
CA HIS A 102 16.20 14.31 -8.78
C HIS A 102 16.65 13.70 -7.44
N ILE A 103 16.39 14.39 -6.34
CA ILE A 103 16.73 13.95 -4.98
C ILE A 103 15.47 13.98 -4.15
N ASN A 104 15.16 12.88 -3.49
CA ASN A 104 13.98 12.76 -2.66
C ASN A 104 14.37 12.26 -1.28
N ILE A 105 13.87 12.95 -0.26
CA ILE A 105 14.03 12.57 1.13
C ILE A 105 12.67 12.02 1.57
N VAL A 106 12.68 10.87 2.24
CA VAL A 106 11.49 10.28 2.87
C VAL A 106 11.80 10.04 4.34
N THR A 107 10.87 10.39 5.20
CA THR A 107 10.92 10.03 6.62
C THR A 107 9.63 9.32 6.98
N GLU A 108 9.73 8.26 7.76
CA GLU A 108 8.60 7.47 8.21
C GLU A 108 8.74 7.20 9.71
N LEU A 109 7.61 7.10 10.39
CA LEU A 109 7.47 6.75 11.78
C LEU A 109 6.57 5.51 11.83
N THR A 110 7.19 4.35 11.98
CA THR A 110 6.44 3.10 12.17
C THR A 110 5.79 3.12 13.55
N GLU A 111 4.50 2.77 13.62
CA GLU A 111 3.69 2.89 14.85
C GLU A 111 3.69 4.30 15.47
N CYS A 112 3.97 5.34 14.68
CA CYS A 112 4.22 6.71 15.14
C CYS A 112 5.35 6.83 16.20
N LYS A 113 6.22 5.82 16.33
CA LYS A 113 7.22 5.72 17.39
C LYS A 113 8.63 5.52 16.88
N TYR A 114 8.81 4.70 15.84
CA TYR A 114 10.12 4.30 15.36
C TYR A 114 10.48 5.11 14.11
N PRO A 115 11.33 6.14 14.23
CA PRO A 115 11.70 6.97 13.10
C PRO A 115 12.64 6.22 12.15
N SER A 116 12.40 6.37 10.85
CA SER A 116 13.28 5.97 9.77
C SER A 116 13.42 7.13 8.78
N VAL A 117 14.59 7.22 8.16
CA VAL A 117 14.90 8.26 7.17
C VAL A 117 15.58 7.59 5.99
N GLY A 118 15.09 7.89 4.79
CA GLY A 118 15.63 7.42 3.53
C GLY A 118 15.89 8.60 2.59
N VAL A 119 16.89 8.43 1.73
CA VAL A 119 17.14 9.34 0.61
C VAL A 119 17.27 8.47 -0.63
N TYR A 120 16.61 8.88 -1.72
CA TYR A 120 16.72 8.20 -2.99
C TYR A 120 16.86 9.20 -4.13
N PHE A 121 17.56 8.78 -5.17
CA PHE A 121 17.88 9.59 -6.33
C PHE A 121 17.16 9.03 -7.55
N LYS A 122 16.50 9.90 -8.31
CA LYS A 122 15.90 9.52 -9.60
C LYS A 122 16.82 9.96 -10.73
N VAL A 123 17.31 9.00 -11.49
CA VAL A 123 18.09 9.24 -12.72
C VAL A 123 17.13 9.20 -13.89
N HIS A 124 16.91 10.35 -14.53
CA HIS A 124 16.12 10.42 -15.75
C HIS A 124 17.00 10.03 -16.94
N LEU A 125 16.76 8.84 -17.49
CA LEU A 125 17.38 8.39 -18.74
C LEU A 125 16.69 9.10 -19.92
N LYS A 126 17.47 9.51 -20.91
CA LYS A 126 17.02 10.21 -22.12
C LYS A 126 16.76 9.23 -23.26
#